data_AF-A0A821QFF5-F1
#
_entry.id   AF-A0A821QFF5-F1
#
_cell.length_a   1.000
_cell.length_b   1.000
_cell.length_c   1.000
_cell.angle_alpha   90.00
_cell.angle_beta   90.00
_cell.angle_gamma   90.00
#
_symmetry.space_group_name_H-M   'P 1'
#
loop_
_entity.id
_entity.type
_entity.pdbx_description
1 polymer ?
#
loop_
_entity_poly.entity_id
_entity_poly.type
_entity_poly.pdbx_seq_one_letter_code
_entity_poly.pdbx_strand_id
1 'polypeptide(L)'
;YVRQFRRLYKLNDNLTAISWYPTSKKPSKAIITIDSIKEVRLGKTTERLREHAQQFENESMLSIIYTDGNNDCAALDLVASSPDEANIWVTGLSCLIARH
;
A
#
# COMPACT_ATOMS: atom_id res chain seq x y z
N TYR A 1 1.17 1.37 21.13
CA TYR A 1 1.50 2.38 20.10
C TYR A 1 2.01 1.67 18.86
N VAL A 2 1.18 1.57 17.82
CA VAL A 2 1.65 1.13 16.50
C VAL A 2 2.62 2.18 15.96
N ARG A 3 3.82 1.76 15.56
CA ARG A 3 4.83 2.68 15.03
C ARG A 3 4.46 3.05 13.59
N GLN A 4 4.33 4.34 13.34
CA GLN A 4 4.18 4.90 12.00
C GLN A 4 5.56 5.21 11.42
N PHE A 5 5.76 4.89 10.15
CA PHE A 5 7.00 5.21 9.44
C PHE A 5 6.65 5.99 8.18
N ARG A 6 7.06 7.25 8.12
CA ARG A 6 6.91 8.06 6.90
C ARG A 6 7.88 7.56 5.85
N ARG A 7 7.36 7.18 4.68
CA ARG A 7 8.15 6.67 3.55
C ARG A 7 7.64 7.25 2.25
N LEU A 8 8.55 7.39 1.29
CA LEU A 8 8.19 7.64 -0.10
C LEU A 8 7.97 6.31 -0.80
N TYR A 9 6.75 6.11 -1.28
CA TYR A 9 6.36 4.98 -2.11
C TYR A 9 6.36 5.42 -3.56
N LYS A 10 6.85 4.58 -4.46
CA LYS A 10 6.86 4.84 -5.89
C LYS A 10 6.51 3.58 -6.66
N LEU A 11 5.75 3.76 -7.74
CA LEU A 11 5.67 2.77 -8.80
C LEU A 11 6.97 2.85 -9.61
N ASN A 12 7.52 1.71 -10.01
CA ASN A 12 8.70 1.67 -10.87
C ASN A 12 8.35 2.07 -12.32
N ASP A 13 9.37 2.40 -13.11
CA ASP A 13 9.19 2.98 -14.45
C ASP A 13 8.48 2.05 -15.45
N ASN A 14 8.55 0.73 -15.23
CA ASN A 14 7.87 -0.27 -16.04
C ASN A 14 6.49 -0.68 -15.48
N LEU A 15 6.02 -0.03 -14.40
CA LEU A 15 4.70 -0.25 -13.78
C LEU A 15 4.48 -1.69 -13.27
N THR A 16 5.54 -2.41 -12.93
CA THR A 16 5.46 -3.81 -12.47
C THR A 16 5.58 -3.98 -10.96
N ALA A 17 5.99 -2.95 -10.22
CA ALA A 17 6.12 -3.04 -8.77
C ALA A 17 6.06 -1.69 -8.06
N ILE A 18 5.47 -1.70 -6.86
CA ILE A 18 5.55 -0.63 -5.88
C ILE A 18 6.80 -0.87 -5.04
N SER A 19 7.60 0.17 -4.81
CA SER A 19 8.81 0.10 -3.98
C SER A 19 8.94 1.32 -3.08
N TRP A 20 9.70 1.18 -2.00
CA TRP A 20 10.03 2.27 -1.09
C TRP A 20 11.47 2.14 -0.60
N TYR A 21 12.02 3.20 -0.02
CA TYR A 21 13.37 3.14 0.53
C TYR A 21 13.43 2.11 1.69
N PRO A 22 14.29 1.09 1.62
CA PRO A 22 14.39 0.07 2.65
C PRO A 22 14.97 0.67 3.93
N THR A 23 14.40 0.32 5.09
CA THR A 23 14.96 0.70 6.41
C THR A 23 15.99 -0.28 6.93
N SER A 24 16.30 -1.34 6.17
CA SER A 24 17.25 -2.37 6.56
C SER A 24 18.09 -2.79 5.37
N LYS A 25 19.17 -3.55 5.62
CA LYS A 25 20.01 -4.14 4.56
C LYS A 25 19.31 -5.23 3.72
N LYS A 26 17.98 -5.40 3.84
CA LYS A 26 17.16 -6.38 3.10
C LYS A 26 16.22 -5.67 2.11
N PRO A 27 16.72 -5.24 0.94
CA PRO A 27 15.92 -4.49 -0.04
C PRO A 27 14.75 -5.30 -0.62
N SER A 28 14.82 -6.63 -0.62
CA SER A 28 13.75 -7.52 -1.07
C SER A 28 12.44 -7.39 -0.28
N LYS A 29 12.47 -6.79 0.92
CA LYS A 29 11.28 -6.53 1.73
C LYS A 29 10.63 -5.17 1.44
N ALA A 30 11.22 -4.36 0.55
CA ALA A 30 10.77 -3.00 0.25
C ALA A 30 10.19 -2.88 -1.17
N ILE A 31 9.54 -3.95 -1.62
CA ILE A 31 8.92 -4.08 -2.94
C ILE A 31 7.70 -4.99 -2.88
N ILE A 32 6.67 -4.65 -3.64
CA ILE A 32 5.48 -5.45 -3.91
C ILE A 32 5.25 -5.43 -5.42
N THR A 33 5.24 -6.59 -6.06
CA THR A 33 4.98 -6.69 -7.50
C THR A 33 3.50 -6.52 -7.78
N ILE A 34 3.12 -5.87 -8.88
CA ILE A 34 1.71 -5.70 -9.27
C ILE A 34 1.02 -7.07 -9.39
N ASP A 35 1.70 -8.06 -9.98
CA ASP A 35 1.19 -9.44 -10.14
C ASP A 35 0.83 -10.12 -8.81
N SER A 36 1.39 -9.68 -7.68
CA SER A 36 1.08 -10.27 -6.38
C SER A 36 -0.05 -9.55 -5.65
N ILE A 37 -0.50 -8.39 -6.14
CA ILE A 37 -1.59 -7.61 -5.54
C ILE A 37 -2.91 -8.26 -5.92
N LYS A 38 -3.71 -8.58 -4.90
CA LYS A 38 -5.05 -9.13 -5.04
C LYS A 38 -6.10 -8.05 -5.21
N GLU A 39 -5.95 -6.97 -4.44
CA GLU A 39 -6.88 -5.83 -4.44
C GLU A 39 -6.27 -4.63 -3.72
N VAL A 40 -6.82 -3.45 -3.99
CA VAL A 40 -6.53 -2.22 -3.26
C VAL A 40 -7.84 -1.70 -2.70
N ARG A 41 -7.85 -1.36 -1.41
CA ARG A 41 -9.04 -0.94 -0.68
C ARG A 41 -8.85 0.46 -0.12
N LEU A 42 -9.80 1.35 -0.36
CA LEU A 42 -9.84 2.69 0.23
C LEU A 42 -10.47 2.64 1.63
N GLY A 43 -9.96 3.44 2.56
CA GLY A 43 -10.50 3.61 3.91
C GLY A 43 -9.93 2.69 4.98
N LYS A 44 -10.61 2.67 6.13
CA LYS A 44 -10.27 1.89 7.35
C LYS A 44 -10.53 0.38 7.18
N THR A 45 -9.84 -0.23 6.24
CA THR A 45 -10.16 -1.60 5.78
C THR A 45 -9.54 -2.70 6.65
N THR A 46 -8.48 -2.37 7.40
CA THR A 46 -7.81 -3.26 8.35
C THR A 46 -7.99 -2.76 9.79
N GLU A 47 -7.83 -3.67 10.76
CA GLU A 47 -7.85 -3.33 12.18
C GLU A 47 -6.82 -2.24 12.53
N ARG A 48 -5.63 -2.29 11.91
CA ARG A 48 -4.58 -1.29 12.12
C ARG A 48 -5.00 0.11 11.70
N LEU A 49 -5.66 0.27 10.55
CA LEU A 49 -6.16 1.58 10.13
C LEU A 49 -7.32 2.05 11.01
N ARG A 50 -8.14 1.13 11.56
CA ARG A 50 -9.21 1.48 12.51
C ARG A 50 -8.66 2.03 13.82
N GLU A 51 -7.50 1.58 14.28
CA GLU A 51 -6.85 2.17 15.46
C GLU A 51 -6.41 3.62 15.25
N HIS A 52 -6.13 4.01 14.00
CA HIS A 52 -5.74 5.37 13.62
C HIS A 52 -6.91 6.23 13.11
N ALA A 53 -8.14 5.73 13.24
CA ALA A 53 -9.34 6.30 12.64
C ALA A 53 -9.73 7.70 13.11
N GLN A 54 -9.26 8.12 14.28
CA GLN A 54 -9.51 9.44 14.85
C GLN A 54 -8.43 10.47 14.47
N GLN A 55 -7.28 10.01 13.96
CA GLN A 55 -6.13 10.86 13.64
C GLN A 55 -6.11 11.28 12.17
N PHE A 56 -6.70 10.48 11.30
CA PHE A 56 -6.67 10.70 9.85
C PHE A 56 -8.05 10.56 9.23
N GLU A 57 -8.25 11.32 8.15
CA GLU A 57 -9.44 11.21 7.31
C GLU A 57 -9.53 9.82 6.69
N ASN A 58 -10.75 9.28 6.65
CA ASN A 58 -10.98 7.95 6.09
C ASN A 58 -10.52 7.86 4.62
N GLU A 59 -10.75 8.92 3.86
CA GLU A 59 -10.46 8.96 2.42
C GLU A 59 -8.96 9.10 2.12
N SER A 60 -8.14 9.49 3.11
CA SER A 60 -6.68 9.52 2.99
C SER A 60 -6.03 8.17 3.30
N MET A 61 -6.79 7.13 3.64
CA MET A 61 -6.27 5.82 4.01
C MET A 61 -6.52 4.80 2.91
N LEU A 62 -5.58 3.88 2.72
CA LEU A 62 -5.75 2.75 1.83
C LEU A 62 -4.96 1.53 2.33
N SER A 63 -5.39 0.35 1.90
CA SER A 63 -4.66 -0.90 2.11
C SER A 63 -4.44 -1.61 0.78
N ILE A 64 -3.21 -2.06 0.56
CA ILE A 64 -2.83 -2.90 -0.58
C ILE A 64 -2.78 -4.34 -0.06
N ILE A 65 -3.65 -5.20 -0.58
CA ILE A 65 -3.72 -6.61 -0.21
C ILE A 65 -2.94 -7.42 -1.25
N TYR A 66 -1.96 -8.19 -0.82
CA TYR A 66 -1.07 -8.92 -1.72
C TYR A 66 -0.70 -10.29 -1.15
N THR A 67 -0.15 -11.15 -2.00
CA THR A 67 0.53 -12.37 -1.58
C THR A 67 2.02 -12.11 -1.44
N ASP A 68 2.58 -12.40 -0.27
CA ASP A 68 4.01 -12.20 -0.02
C ASP A 68 4.86 -13.35 -0.60
N GLY A 69 6.18 -13.28 -0.42
CA GLY A 69 7.11 -14.28 -0.95
C GLY A 69 6.98 -15.69 -0.35
N ASN A 70 6.20 -15.86 0.73
CA ASN A 70 5.89 -17.16 1.34
C ASN A 70 4.52 -17.70 0.89
N ASN A 71 3.87 -17.05 -0.07
CA ASN A 71 2.50 -17.31 -0.52
C ASN A 71 1.41 -16.98 0.51
N ASP A 72 1.73 -16.21 1.56
CA ASP A 72 0.76 -15.81 2.58
C ASP A 72 0.06 -14.49 2.19
N CYS A 73 -1.19 -14.34 2.60
CA CYS A 73 -1.93 -13.09 2.44
C CYS A 73 -1.39 -12.02 3.40
N ALA A 74 -0.98 -10.89 2.85
CA ALA A 74 -0.48 -9.74 3.60
C ALA A 74 -1.20 -8.45 3.20
N ALA A 75 -1.11 -7.44 4.07
CA ALA A 75 -1.67 -6.11 3.84
C ALA A 75 -0.62 -5.04 4.15
N LEU A 76 -0.44 -4.11 3.21
CA LEU A 76 0.31 -2.88 3.40
C LEU A 76 -0.68 -1.74 3.62
N ASP A 77 -0.76 -1.28 4.87
CA ASP A 77 -1.61 -0.17 5.29
C ASP A 77 -0.88 1.17 5.10
N LEU A 78 -1.51 2.11 4.40
CA LEU A 78 -0.95 3.43 4.07
C LEU A 78 -1.91 4.54 4.49
N VAL A 79 -1.31 5.66 4.92
CA VAL A 79 -1.99 6.93 5.10
C VAL A 79 -1.33 7.92 4.14
N ALA A 80 -2.06 8.31 3.10
CA ALA A 80 -1.64 9.32 2.14
C ALA A 80 -1.72 10.72 2.76
N SER A 81 -1.07 11.69 2.12
CA SER A 81 -1.06 13.09 2.58
C SER A 81 -2.40 13.79 2.33
N SER A 82 -3.21 13.24 1.42
CA SER A 82 -4.54 13.75 1.06
C SER A 82 -5.45 12.65 0.51
N PRO A 83 -6.79 12.87 0.51
CA PRO A 83 -7.74 11.97 -0.14
C PRO A 83 -7.47 11.79 -1.64
N ASP A 84 -7.06 12.86 -2.32
CA ASP A 84 -6.73 12.81 -3.75
C ASP A 84 -5.53 11.91 -4.03
N GLU A 85 -4.48 12.01 -3.20
CA GLU A 85 -3.31 11.13 -3.31
C GLU A 85 -3.70 9.66 -3.09
N ALA A 86 -4.53 9.37 -2.08
CA ALA A 86 -5.03 8.02 -1.86
C ALA A 86 -5.85 7.51 -3.06
N ASN A 87 -6.73 8.34 -3.63
CA ASN A 87 -7.54 7.98 -4.81
C ASN A 87 -6.69 7.74 -6.06
N ILE A 88 -5.62 8.53 -6.28
CA ILE A 88 -4.66 8.31 -7.36
C ILE A 88 -4.03 6.91 -7.23
N TRP A 89 -3.58 6.56 -6.02
CA TRP A 89 -3.01 5.24 -5.76
C TRP A 89 -4.02 4.11 -5.98
N VAL A 90 -5.22 4.22 -5.40
CA VAL A 90 -6.28 3.20 -5.58
C VAL A 90 -6.61 3.02 -7.06
N THR A 91 -6.90 4.12 -7.77
CA THR A 91 -7.30 4.07 -9.18
C THR A 91 -6.17 3.54 -10.06
N GLY A 92 -4.95 4.03 -9.88
CA GLY A 92 -3.79 3.62 -10.68
C GLY A 92 -3.46 2.14 -10.49
N LEU A 93 -3.42 1.67 -9.24
CA LEU A 93 -3.14 0.26 -8.95
C LEU A 93 -4.29 -0.65 -9.39
N SER A 94 -5.55 -0.28 -9.16
CA SER A 94 -6.71 -1.04 -9.65
C SER A 94 -6.69 -1.19 -11.16
N CYS A 95 -6.30 -0.14 -11.90
CA CYS A 95 -6.14 -0.22 -13.35
C CYS A 95 -5.04 -1.21 -13.76
N LEU A 96 -3.89 -1.20 -13.06
CA LEU A 96 -2.79 -2.11 -13.36
C LEU A 96 -3.16 -3.57 -13.06
N ILE A 97 -3.83 -3.83 -11.93
CA ILE A 97 -4.29 -5.18 -11.54
C ILE A 97 -5.29 -5.71 -12.57
N ALA A 98 -6.23 -4.88 -13.05
CA ALA A 98 -7.24 -5.29 -14.02
C ALA A 98 -6.68 -5.57 -15.44
N ARG A 99 -5.43 -5.17 -15.72
CA ARG A 99 -4.76 -5.38 -17.01
C ARG A 99 -3.96 -6.67 -17.07
N HIS A 100 -3.82 -7.37 -15.95
CA HIS A 100 -3.16 -8.66 -15.81
C HIS A 100 -4.22 -9.77 -15.67
#